data_AF-A0A9E4E5R3-F1
#
_entry.id   AF-A0A9E4E5R3-F1
#
_cell.length_a   1.000
_cell.length_b   1.000
_cell.length_c   1.000
_cell.angle_alpha   90.00
_cell.angle_beta   90.00
_cell.angle_gamma   90.00
#
_symmetry.space_group_name_H-M   'P 1'
#
loop_
_entity.id
_entity.type
_entity.pdbx_description
1 polymer ?
#
loop_
_entity_poly.entity_id
_entity_poly.type
_entity_poly.pdbx_seq_one_letter_code
_entity_poly.pdbx_strand_id
1 'polypeptide(L)'
;MANNIPMPREDHWSRPVAMAPNGQWLSLQEVVEEEPARFSFIQLTPEQQAELVAERIRQRPKYDIGILGLGVLDKKRAINEVRALTPIGCTVIEVEQRMIERLIKRAYEKDL
;
A
#
# COMPACT_ATOMS: atom_id res chain seq x y z
N MET A 1 -10.29 15.87 22.07
CA MET A 1 -10.79 16.30 20.75
C MET A 1 -9.93 15.59 19.71
N ALA A 2 -10.48 14.58 19.03
CA ALA A 2 -9.73 13.86 18.00
C ALA A 2 -9.71 14.73 16.74
N ASN A 3 -8.53 15.19 16.34
CA ASN A 3 -8.35 15.90 15.09
C ASN A 3 -8.61 14.93 13.93
N ASN A 4 -9.86 14.90 13.46
CA ASN A 4 -10.22 14.32 12.17
C ASN A 4 -9.65 15.22 11.08
N ILE A 5 -8.37 15.05 10.76
CA ILE A 5 -7.83 15.53 9.49
C ILE A 5 -8.61 14.75 8.42
N PRO A 6 -9.45 15.39 7.59
CA PRO A 6 -10.07 14.70 6.48
C PRO A 6 -8.92 14.21 5.62
N MET A 7 -8.70 12.89 5.54
CA MET A 7 -7.85 12.38 4.47
C MET A 7 -8.49 12.91 3.18
N PRO A 8 -7.74 13.62 2.30
CA PRO A 8 -8.24 13.82 0.95
C PRO A 8 -8.70 12.44 0.48
N ARG A 9 -9.88 12.34 -0.15
CA ARG A 9 -10.39 11.09 -0.73
C ARG A 9 -9.41 10.63 -1.82
N GLU A 10 -8.27 10.11 -1.40
CA GLU A 10 -7.37 9.37 -2.21
C GLU A 10 -8.16 8.15 -2.65
N ASP A 11 -8.19 7.91 -3.95
CA ASP A 11 -8.79 6.71 -4.49
C ASP A 11 -7.96 5.50 -4.03
N HIS A 12 -8.38 4.92 -2.91
CA HIS A 12 -7.81 3.71 -2.34
C HIS A 12 -8.49 2.47 -2.92
N TRP A 13 -9.70 2.62 -3.47
CA TRP A 13 -10.50 1.54 -4.02
C TRP A 13 -9.85 0.92 -5.25
N SER A 14 -9.27 1.75 -6.13
CA SER A 14 -8.61 1.30 -7.35
C SER A 14 -7.19 0.74 -7.15
N ARG A 15 -6.60 0.90 -5.95
CA ARG A 15 -5.19 0.57 -5.72
C ARG A 15 -4.99 -0.89 -5.37
N PRO A 16 -3.90 -1.53 -5.84
CA PRO A 16 -3.65 -2.93 -5.55
C PRO A 16 -3.34 -3.11 -4.05
N VAL A 17 -3.90 -4.15 -3.44
CA VAL A 17 -3.75 -4.49 -2.01
C VAL A 17 -3.40 -5.97 -1.78
N ALA A 18 -3.63 -6.82 -2.78
CA ALA A 18 -3.39 -8.25 -2.70
C ALA A 18 -3.00 -8.81 -4.08
N MET A 19 -2.68 -10.10 -4.14
CA MET A 19 -2.38 -10.81 -5.39
C MET A 19 -3.21 -12.09 -5.48
N ALA A 20 -3.78 -12.36 -6.65
CA ALA A 20 -4.44 -13.62 -6.95
C ALA A 20 -3.42 -14.75 -7.22
N PRO A 21 -3.82 -16.04 -7.11
CA PRO A 21 -2.94 -17.18 -7.39
C PRO A 21 -2.33 -17.21 -8.79
N ASN A 22 -2.97 -16.55 -9.75
CA ASN A 22 -2.48 -16.39 -11.12
C ASN A 22 -1.40 -15.27 -11.25
N GLY A 23 -1.04 -14.60 -10.16
CA GLY A 23 -0.08 -13.50 -10.15
C GLY A 23 -0.66 -12.12 -10.48
N GLN A 24 -1.97 -12.00 -10.66
CA GLN A 24 -2.63 -10.72 -10.92
C GLN A 24 -2.76 -9.89 -9.64
N TRP A 25 -2.49 -8.59 -9.71
CA TRP A 25 -2.77 -7.66 -8.61
C TRP A 25 -4.27 -7.42 -8.46
N LEU A 26 -4.76 -7.50 -7.23
CA LEU A 26 -6.14 -7.25 -6.86
C LEU A 26 -6.25 -5.91 -6.15
N SER A 27 -7.15 -5.05 -6.63
CA SER A 27 -7.54 -3.79 -6.02
C SER A 27 -8.34 -3.99 -4.73
N LEU A 28 -8.47 -2.93 -3.94
CA LEU A 28 -9.30 -2.96 -2.73
C LEU A 28 -10.77 -3.24 -3.08
N GLN A 29 -11.25 -2.71 -4.20
CA GLN A 29 -12.62 -2.97 -4.69
C GLN A 29 -12.84 -4.45 -5.01
N GLU A 30 -11.98 -5.05 -5.84
CA GLU A 30 -12.05 -6.47 -6.20
C GLU A 30 -11.98 -7.36 -4.95
N VAL A 31 -11.17 -6.98 -3.96
CA VAL A 31 -11.03 -7.71 -2.69
C VAL A 31 -12.31 -7.68 -1.83
N VAL A 32 -13.14 -6.65 -1.97
CA VAL A 32 -14.36 -6.46 -1.18
C VAL A 32 -15.59 -7.01 -1.91
N GLU A 33 -15.64 -6.83 -3.22
CA GLU A 33 -16.75 -7.26 -4.08
C GLU A 33 -16.68 -8.75 -4.43
N GLU A 34 -15.47 -9.28 -4.57
CA GLU A 34 -15.23 -10.69 -4.83
C GLU A 34 -14.66 -11.37 -3.56
N GLU A 35 -14.94 -12.67 -3.36
CA GLU A 35 -14.18 -13.52 -2.41
C GLU A 35 -13.12 -14.35 -3.17
N PRO A 36 -12.16 -13.74 -3.88
CA PRO A 36 -11.17 -14.52 -4.60
C PRO A 36 -10.23 -15.17 -3.59
N ALA A 37 -9.81 -16.40 -3.90
CA ALA A 37 -8.59 -16.93 -3.32
C ALA A 37 -7.48 -15.90 -3.56
N ARG A 38 -6.80 -15.48 -2.49
CA ARG A 38 -5.84 -14.38 -2.52
C ARG A 38 -4.66 -14.68 -1.61
N PHE A 39 -3.48 -14.23 -2.03
CA PHE A 39 -2.36 -14.06 -1.13
C PHE A 39 -2.49 -12.70 -0.44
N SER A 40 -2.61 -12.74 0.88
CA SER A 40 -2.48 -11.55 1.72
C SER A 40 -1.05 -11.00 1.62
N PHE A 41 -0.87 -9.73 1.96
CA PHE A 41 0.42 -9.05 1.86
C PHE A 41 1.58 -9.85 2.51
N ILE A 42 1.34 -10.45 3.68
CA ILE A 42 2.33 -11.24 4.42
C ILE A 42 2.66 -12.60 3.78
N GLN A 43 1.83 -13.07 2.86
CA GLN A 43 2.05 -14.31 2.12
C GLN A 43 2.84 -14.09 0.82
N LEU A 44 3.04 -12.84 0.42
CA LEU A 44 3.87 -12.46 -0.73
C LEU A 44 5.36 -12.60 -0.38
N THR A 45 6.18 -12.92 -1.38
CA THR A 45 7.65 -12.84 -1.22
C THR A 45 8.09 -11.39 -1.01
N PRO A 46 9.27 -11.11 -0.43
CA PRO A 46 9.78 -9.75 -0.27
C PRO A 46 9.79 -8.94 -1.58
N GLU A 47 10.12 -9.58 -2.70
CA GLU A 47 10.14 -8.95 -4.03
C GLU A 47 8.73 -8.61 -4.50
N GLN A 48 7.76 -9.49 -4.26
CA GLN A 48 6.35 -9.23 -4.57
C GLN A 48 5.76 -8.13 -3.70
N GLN A 49 6.12 -8.08 -2.41
CA GLN A 49 5.76 -6.98 -1.52
C GLN A 49 6.33 -5.65 -2.02
N ALA A 50 7.60 -5.65 -2.42
CA ALA A 50 8.25 -4.47 -2.97
C ALA A 50 7.58 -3.99 -4.26
N GLU A 51 7.26 -4.89 -5.20
CA GLU A 51 6.56 -4.51 -6.43
C GLU A 51 5.13 -4.00 -6.17
N LEU A 52 4.37 -4.67 -5.28
CA LEU A 52 3.04 -4.19 -4.87
C LEU A 52 3.12 -2.77 -4.31
N VAL A 53 4.06 -2.52 -3.40
CA VAL A 53 4.27 -1.19 -2.80
C VAL A 53 4.72 -0.18 -3.84
N ALA A 54 5.63 -0.54 -4.73
CA ALA A 54 6.08 0.34 -5.81
C ALA A 54 4.93 0.75 -6.75
N GLU A 55 4.03 -0.17 -7.12
CA GLU A 55 2.85 0.12 -7.93
C GLU A 55 1.88 1.05 -7.19
N ARG A 56 1.64 0.80 -5.89
CA ARG A 56 0.80 1.69 -5.06
C ARG A 56 1.37 3.11 -4.97
N ILE A 57 2.68 3.25 -4.79
CA ILE A 57 3.37 4.55 -4.77
C ILE A 57 3.26 5.24 -6.13
N ARG A 58 3.42 4.49 -7.22
CA ARG A 58 3.33 5.03 -8.59
C ARG A 58 1.97 5.65 -8.87
N GLN A 59 0.89 4.98 -8.47
CA GLN A 59 -0.51 5.40 -8.70
C GLN A 59 -0.95 6.61 -7.86
N ARG A 60 -0.18 7.01 -6.82
CA ARG A 60 -0.51 8.18 -5.99
C ARG A 60 -0.22 9.50 -6.71
N PRO A 61 -1.19 10.42 -6.92
CA PRO A 61 -0.91 11.69 -7.60
C PRO A 61 0.13 12.56 -6.90
N LYS A 62 0.09 12.57 -5.55
CA LYS A 62 1.06 13.23 -4.69
C LYS A 62 1.67 12.18 -3.76
N TYR A 63 2.97 12.26 -3.55
CA TYR A 63 3.67 11.33 -2.67
C TYR A 63 4.82 12.05 -1.98
N ASP A 64 4.59 12.39 -0.72
CA ASP A 64 5.58 12.97 0.18
C ASP A 64 5.53 12.18 1.48
N ILE A 65 6.56 11.39 1.77
CA ILE A 65 6.72 10.72 3.06
C ILE A 65 7.89 11.34 3.80
N GLY A 66 7.61 11.91 4.96
CA GLY A 66 8.64 12.34 5.90
C GLY A 66 9.13 11.15 6.73
N ILE A 67 10.43 10.87 6.65
CA ILE A 67 11.09 9.89 7.53
C ILE A 67 11.99 10.67 8.50
N LEU A 68 11.75 10.48 9.80
CA LEU A 68 12.54 11.12 10.84
C LEU A 68 14.03 10.76 10.68
N GLY A 69 14.89 11.77 10.61
CA GLY A 69 16.33 11.60 10.40
C GLY A 69 16.78 11.48 8.94
N LEU A 70 15.85 11.31 7.98
CA LEU A 70 16.15 11.14 6.55
C LEU A 70 15.53 12.22 5.65
N GLY A 71 14.60 13.02 6.19
CA GLY A 71 13.91 14.08 5.46
C GLY A 71 12.72 13.57 4.67
N VAL A 72 12.32 14.34 3.65
CA VAL A 72 11.20 13.99 2.76
C VAL A 72 11.70 13.11 1.62
N LEU A 73 11.06 11.96 1.43
CA LEU A 73 11.25 11.12 0.26
C LEU A 73 10.23 11.47 -0.80
N ASP A 74 10.74 11.88 -1.98
CA ASP A 74 9.92 11.98 -3.18
C ASP A 74 9.53 10.59 -3.72
N LYS A 75 8.53 10.58 -4.61
CA LYS A 75 8.02 9.36 -5.24
C LYS A 75 9.10 8.50 -5.89
N LYS A 76 10.00 9.12 -6.67
CA LYS A 76 11.00 8.40 -7.46
C LYS A 76 11.99 7.71 -6.55
N ARG A 77 12.47 8.43 -5.52
CA ARG A 77 13.36 7.86 -4.50
C ARG A 77 12.67 6.73 -3.76
N ALA A 78 11.44 6.91 -3.29
CA ALA A 78 10.73 5.87 -2.55
C ALA A 78 10.56 4.57 -3.35
N ILE A 79 10.19 4.66 -4.64
CA ILE A 79 10.11 3.48 -5.52
C ILE A 79 11.46 2.76 -5.63
N ASN A 80 12.55 3.51 -5.80
CA ASN A 80 13.89 2.93 -5.91
C ASN A 80 14.31 2.23 -4.61
N GLU A 81 14.10 2.87 -3.46
CA GLU A 81 14.45 2.32 -2.15
C GLU A 81 13.66 1.03 -1.87
N VAL A 82 12.34 1.04 -2.16
CA VAL A 82 11.46 -0.13 -2.03
C VAL A 82 11.91 -1.29 -2.90
N ARG A 83 12.17 -1.04 -4.20
CA ARG A 83 12.61 -2.08 -5.13
C ARG A 83 13.99 -2.64 -4.81
N ALA A 84 14.88 -1.81 -4.28
CA ALA A 84 16.20 -2.24 -3.86
C ALA A 84 16.20 -2.92 -2.48
N LEU A 85 15.04 -3.01 -1.80
CA LEU A 85 14.90 -3.58 -0.45
C LEU A 85 15.91 -2.98 0.54
N THR A 86 16.18 -1.68 0.43
CA THR A 86 17.05 -0.98 1.36
C THR A 86 16.37 -0.90 2.73
N PRO A 87 17.10 -0.60 3.83
CA PRO A 87 16.45 -0.38 5.14
C PRO A 87 15.33 0.67 5.09
N ILE A 88 15.48 1.69 4.24
CA ILE A 88 14.46 2.71 4.00
C ILE A 88 13.28 2.11 3.22
N GLY A 89 13.55 1.36 2.17
CA GLY A 89 12.53 0.65 1.38
C GLY A 89 11.70 -0.31 2.23
N CYS A 90 12.35 -1.11 3.09
CA CYS A 90 11.68 -2.00 4.03
C CYS A 90 10.80 -1.23 5.01
N THR A 91 11.25 -0.07 5.51
CA THR A 91 10.43 0.79 6.36
C THR A 91 9.18 1.28 5.62
N VAL A 92 9.31 1.68 4.35
CA VAL A 92 8.17 2.09 3.51
C VAL A 92 7.21 0.92 3.28
N ILE A 93 7.73 -0.29 3.02
CA ILE A 93 6.95 -1.52 2.87
C ILE A 93 6.13 -1.81 4.13
N GLU A 94 6.73 -1.72 5.32
CA GLU A 94 6.02 -1.92 6.59
C GLU A 94 4.89 -0.89 6.82
N VAL A 95 5.14 0.37 6.46
CA VAL A 95 4.12 1.43 6.57
C VAL A 95 2.94 1.14 5.64
N GLU A 96 3.21 0.76 4.39
CA GLU A 96 2.17 0.40 3.42
C GLU A 96 1.42 -0.88 3.83
N GLN A 97 2.11 -1.89 4.37
CA GLN A 97 1.45 -3.08 4.90
C GLN A 97 0.39 -2.71 5.95
N ARG A 98 0.77 -1.92 6.95
CA ARG A 98 -0.16 -1.47 8.01
C ARG A 98 -1.30 -0.64 7.43
N MET A 99 -1.04 0.15 6.39
CA MET A 99 -2.07 0.91 5.70
C MET A 99 -3.05 -0.01 4.96
N ILE A 100 -2.55 -1.00 4.23
CA ILE A 100 -3.35 -1.99 3.50
C ILE A 100 -4.25 -2.78 4.47
N GLU A 101 -3.70 -3.27 5.59
CA GLU A 101 -4.46 -3.98 6.62
C GLU A 101 -5.62 -3.12 7.15
N ARG A 102 -5.36 -1.83 7.41
CA ARG A 102 -6.40 -0.89 7.86
C ARG A 102 -7.44 -0.62 6.79
N LEU A 103 -7.04 -0.47 5.52
CA LEU A 103 -7.96 -0.24 4.41
C LEU A 103 -8.90 -1.43 4.21
N ILE A 104 -8.35 -2.65 4.19
CA ILE A 104 -9.14 -3.88 4.06
C ILE A 104 -10.12 -4.02 5.23
N LYS A 105 -9.65 -3.81 6.47
CA LYS A 105 -10.50 -3.88 7.65
C LYS A 105 -11.67 -2.89 7.58
N ARG A 106 -11.39 -1.62 7.28
CA ARG A 106 -12.42 -0.57 7.15
C ARG A 106 -13.39 -0.85 6.02
N ALA A 107 -12.91 -1.39 4.90
CA ALA A 107 -13.77 -1.73 3.77
C ALA A 107 -14.80 -2.81 4.13
N TYR A 108 -14.40 -3.84 4.89
CA TYR A 108 -15.33 -4.85 5.40
C TYR A 108 -16.28 -4.30 6.47
N GLU A 109 -15.82 -3.36 7.30
CA GLU A 109 -16.64 -2.66 8.28
C GLU A 109 -17.58 -1.61 7.65
N LYS A 110 -17.51 -1.39 6.32
CA LYS A 110 -18.23 -0.37 5.55
C LYS A 110 -17.98 1.07 6.04
N ASP A 111 -16.80 1.33 6.60
CA ASP A 111 -16.41 2.61 7.22
C ASP A 111 -15.23 3.25 6.47
N LEU A 112 -15.47 3.65 5.21
CA LEU A 112 -14.51 4.28 4.29
C LEU A 112 -14.92 5.68 3.83
#